data_AF-A0A8H8TWJ5-F1
#
_entry.id   AF-A0A8H8TWJ5-F1
#
_cell.length_a   1.000
_cell.length_b   1.000
_cell.length_c   1.000
_cell.angle_alpha   90.00
_cell.angle_beta   90.00
_cell.angle_gamma   90.00
#
_symmetry.space_group_name_H-M   'P 1'
#
loop_
_entity.id
_entity.type
_entity.pdbx_description
1 polymer ?
#
loop_
_entity_poly.entity_id
_entity_poly.type
_entity_poly.pdbx_seq_one_letter_code
_entity_poly.pdbx_strand_id
1 'polypeptide(L)'
;MPRSPIQAKGLLLSAIASGDPCVFMEPKALYRAAVEQVPTALYTLPLSKAEILKEGKNLTIVSYGHPLYTCSAAIEKAEKDFGISIELIDLRTVYPWDKECVLKSVQKTGRCLVVHESMVNAGIGAEVAASIQEDKETFLRLEAPVMRVAGWSIHMGLLFERFNIPDVARVYDKIKKAIEY
;
A
#
# COMPACT_ATOMS: atom_id res chain seq x y z
N MET A 1 5.23 -2.90 9.03
CA MET A 1 4.21 -3.84 8.51
C MET A 1 4.80 -4.56 7.30
N PRO A 2 5.37 -5.76 7.48
CA PRO A 2 5.94 -6.53 6.37
C PRO A 2 4.83 -7.17 5.52
N ARG A 3 5.10 -7.40 4.23
CA ARG A 3 4.19 -8.16 3.35
C ARG A 3 4.57 -9.63 3.18
N SER A 4 5.78 -10.03 3.56
CA SER A 4 6.27 -11.39 3.29
C SER A 4 7.31 -11.86 4.31
N PRO A 5 7.65 -13.16 4.37
CA PRO A 5 8.63 -13.70 5.32
C PRO A 5 10.02 -13.07 5.20
N ILE A 6 10.52 -12.83 3.97
CA ILE A 6 11.84 -12.21 3.78
C ILE A 6 11.84 -10.76 4.31
N GLN A 7 10.73 -10.04 4.12
CA GLN A 7 10.60 -8.71 4.68
C GLN A 7 10.44 -8.71 6.19
N ALA A 8 9.64 -9.64 6.72
CA ALA A 8 9.35 -9.73 8.14
C ALA A 8 10.63 -9.88 8.94
N LYS A 9 11.52 -10.81 8.54
CA LYS A 9 12.82 -10.96 9.19
C LYS A 9 13.67 -9.70 9.09
N GLY A 10 13.85 -9.15 7.89
CA GLY A 10 14.73 -8.00 7.68
C GLY A 10 14.27 -6.74 8.40
N LEU A 11 12.98 -6.45 8.38
CA LEU A 11 12.40 -5.27 9.04
C LEU A 11 12.32 -5.46 10.56
N LEU A 12 12.05 -6.68 11.05
CA LEU A 12 12.04 -6.96 12.49
C LEU A 12 13.44 -6.81 13.08
N LEU A 13 14.47 -7.33 12.41
CA LEU A 13 15.86 -7.15 12.85
C LEU A 13 16.26 -5.67 12.86
N SER A 14 15.82 -4.88 11.88
CA SER A 14 16.02 -3.42 11.91
C SER A 14 15.27 -2.72 13.04
N ALA A 15 14.06 -3.17 13.37
CA ALA A 15 13.29 -2.63 14.49
C ALA A 15 13.93 -2.97 15.84
N ILE A 16 14.47 -4.18 16.01
CA ILE A 16 15.21 -4.60 17.21
C ILE A 16 16.51 -3.80 17.36
N ALA A 17 17.21 -3.55 16.26
CA ALA A 17 18.45 -2.79 16.24
C ALA A 17 18.24 -1.27 16.35
N SER A 18 17.00 -0.80 16.24
CA SER A 18 16.67 0.62 16.34
C SER A 18 16.92 1.16 17.75
N GLY A 19 17.45 2.39 17.84
CA GLY A 19 17.55 3.12 19.11
C GLY A 19 16.21 3.67 19.60
N ASP A 20 15.17 3.63 18.76
CA ASP A 20 13.84 4.17 19.02
C ASP A 20 12.80 3.07 19.32
N PRO A 21 11.76 3.36 20.12
CA PRO A 21 10.67 2.43 20.36
C PRO A 21 9.93 2.12 19.05
N CYS A 22 9.91 0.85 18.66
CA CYS A 22 9.29 0.40 17.41
C CYS A 22 8.05 -0.47 17.67
N VAL A 23 6.96 -0.18 16.95
CA VAL A 23 5.78 -1.05 16.90
C VAL A 23 5.83 -1.88 15.62
N PHE A 24 6.10 -3.18 15.76
CA PHE A 24 6.11 -4.12 14.66
C PHE A 24 4.79 -4.90 14.62
N MET A 25 4.00 -4.66 13.58
CA MET A 25 2.73 -5.35 13.37
C MET A 25 2.92 -6.45 12.33
N GLU A 26 2.57 -7.68 12.69
CA GLU A 26 2.69 -8.86 11.82
C GLU A 26 1.31 -9.22 11.26
N PRO A 27 1.11 -9.22 9.93
CA PRO A 27 -0.17 -9.62 9.35
C PRO A 27 -0.42 -11.11 9.60
N LYS A 28 -1.21 -11.43 10.62
CA LYS A 28 -1.45 -12.82 11.04
C LYS A 28 -1.99 -13.74 9.94
N ALA A 29 -2.71 -13.18 8.97
CA ALA A 29 -3.21 -13.91 7.81
C ALA A 29 -2.08 -14.51 6.95
N LEU A 30 -0.88 -13.92 7.01
CA LEU A 30 0.28 -14.33 6.24
C LEU A 30 1.16 -15.39 6.92
N TYR A 31 0.99 -15.64 8.23
CA TYR A 31 1.86 -16.56 8.99
C TYR A 31 2.01 -17.95 8.37
N ARG A 32 0.94 -18.47 7.76
CA ARG A 32 0.92 -19.80 7.13
C ARG A 32 0.56 -19.76 5.65
N ALA A 33 0.39 -18.55 5.09
CA ALA A 33 -0.04 -18.36 3.71
C ALA A 33 1.11 -17.98 2.77
N ALA A 34 2.16 -17.32 3.29
CA ALA A 34 3.32 -16.92 2.51
C ALA A 34 4.52 -17.82 2.82
N VAL A 35 5.08 -18.44 1.78
CA VAL A 35 6.31 -19.25 1.86
C VAL A 35 7.32 -18.68 0.88
N GLU A 36 8.49 -18.29 1.40
CA GLU A 36 9.58 -17.72 0.62
C GLU A 36 10.92 -18.28 1.10
N GLN A 37 11.95 -18.20 0.24
CA GLN A 37 13.32 -18.50 0.63
C GLN A 37 13.87 -17.36 1.48
N VAL A 38 14.01 -17.60 2.78
CA VAL A 38 14.51 -16.62 3.74
C VAL A 38 15.96 -16.97 4.11
N PRO A 39 16.94 -16.08 3.89
CA PRO A 39 18.33 -16.31 4.30
C PRO A 39 18.40 -16.66 5.78
N THR A 40 19.20 -17.66 6.16
CA THR A 40 19.42 -18.01 7.57
C THR A 40 20.28 -16.97 8.29
N ALA A 41 21.27 -16.40 7.59
CA ALA A 41 22.13 -15.31 8.08
C ALA A 41 21.32 -14.06 8.48
N LEU A 42 21.90 -13.23 9.34
CA LEU A 42 21.30 -11.94 9.71
C LEU A 42 21.38 -10.97 8.53
N TYR A 43 20.28 -10.28 8.26
CA TYR A 43 20.21 -9.15 7.33
C TYR A 43 19.17 -8.17 7.82
N THR A 44 19.32 -6.91 7.43
CA THR A 44 18.42 -5.83 7.78
C THR A 44 17.79 -5.25 6.52
N LEU A 45 16.58 -4.72 6.65
CA LEU A 45 15.95 -3.90 5.62
C LEU A 45 15.74 -2.49 6.17
N PRO A 46 15.97 -1.44 5.38
CA PRO A 46 15.87 -0.08 5.88
C PRO A 46 14.43 0.22 6.33
N LEU A 47 14.30 0.76 7.55
CA LEU A 47 13.06 1.37 8.01
C LEU A 47 12.82 2.67 7.22
N SER A 48 11.55 3.09 7.13
CA SER A 48 11.17 4.38 6.53
C SER A 48 11.51 4.49 5.05
N LYS A 49 11.64 3.33 4.37
CA LYS A 49 11.84 3.22 2.93
C LYS A 49 10.71 2.41 2.33
N ALA A 50 10.05 2.92 1.31
CA ALA A 50 9.08 2.16 0.54
C ALA A 50 9.78 1.26 -0.49
N GLU A 51 9.06 0.33 -1.08
CA GLU A 51 9.52 -0.55 -2.15
C GLU A 51 8.52 -0.50 -3.31
N ILE A 52 9.02 -0.24 -4.52
CA ILE A 52 8.21 -0.32 -5.75
C ILE A 52 8.24 -1.77 -6.21
N LEU A 53 7.09 -2.45 -6.11
CA LEU A 53 6.96 -3.88 -6.47
C LEU A 53 6.80 -4.08 -7.97
N LYS A 54 6.17 -3.10 -8.60
CA LYS A 54 5.88 -3.11 -10.02
C LYS A 54 5.87 -1.67 -10.49
N GLU A 55 6.65 -1.39 -11.53
CA GLU A 55 6.64 -0.07 -12.15
C GLU A 55 5.39 0.13 -13.00
N GLY A 56 4.93 1.38 -13.07
CA GLY A 56 3.84 1.78 -13.93
C GLY A 56 3.88 3.25 -14.32
N LYS A 57 2.93 3.65 -15.16
CA LYS A 57 2.91 4.99 -15.79
C LYS A 57 1.57 5.72 -15.68
N ASN A 58 0.46 5.03 -15.44
CA ASN A 58 -0.88 5.63 -15.53
C ASN A 58 -1.52 5.88 -14.16
N LEU A 59 -1.19 5.06 -13.16
CA LEU A 59 -1.75 5.16 -11.81
C LEU A 59 -0.78 4.57 -10.79
N THR A 60 -0.65 5.21 -9.63
CA THR A 60 0.10 4.69 -8.48
C THR A 60 -0.85 4.11 -7.43
N ILE A 61 -0.60 2.87 -7.01
CA ILE A 61 -1.27 2.24 -5.87
C ILE A 61 -0.29 2.19 -4.70
N VAL A 62 -0.68 2.76 -3.56
CA VAL A 62 0.09 2.72 -2.32
C VAL A 62 -0.62 1.81 -1.31
N SER A 63 0.11 0.83 -0.78
CA SER A 63 -0.43 -0.07 0.24
C SER A 63 0.68 -0.62 1.15
N TYR A 64 0.33 -1.52 2.07
CA TYR A 64 1.24 -2.21 2.98
C TYR A 64 0.59 -3.48 3.53
N GLY A 65 1.39 -4.48 3.88
CA GLY A 65 0.91 -5.74 4.47
C GLY A 65 0.06 -6.59 3.51
N HIS A 66 -0.98 -7.24 4.03
CA HIS A 66 -1.81 -8.19 3.27
C HIS A 66 -2.55 -7.59 2.05
N PRO A 67 -3.08 -6.35 2.09
CA PRO A 67 -3.75 -5.75 0.93
C PRO A 67 -2.92 -5.66 -0.36
N LEU A 68 -1.58 -5.74 -0.28
CA LEU A 68 -0.74 -5.76 -1.48
C LEU A 68 -1.06 -6.94 -2.41
N TYR A 69 -1.45 -8.09 -1.86
CA TYR A 69 -1.89 -9.25 -2.65
C TYR A 69 -3.21 -8.95 -3.37
N THR A 70 -4.17 -8.33 -2.68
CA THR A 70 -5.43 -7.87 -3.25
C THR A 70 -5.20 -6.83 -4.36
N CYS A 71 -4.27 -5.89 -4.14
CA CYS A 71 -3.90 -4.88 -5.11
C CYS A 71 -3.26 -5.51 -6.36
N SER A 72 -2.32 -6.45 -6.18
CA SER A 72 -1.68 -7.14 -7.30
C SER A 72 -2.69 -7.87 -8.18
N ALA A 73 -3.66 -8.59 -7.57
CA ALA A 73 -4.73 -9.26 -8.32
C ALA A 73 -5.68 -8.28 -9.04
N ALA A 74 -5.95 -7.11 -8.44
CA ALA A 74 -6.78 -6.08 -9.07
C ALA A 74 -6.05 -5.40 -10.24
N ILE A 75 -4.74 -5.14 -10.09
CA ILE A 75 -3.88 -4.58 -11.12
C ILE A 75 -3.87 -5.51 -12.33
N GLU A 76 -3.61 -6.80 -12.15
CA GLU A 76 -3.53 -7.75 -13.27
C GLU A 76 -4.79 -7.75 -14.14
N LYS A 77 -5.96 -7.63 -13.51
CA LYS A 77 -7.25 -7.50 -14.22
C LYS A 77 -7.40 -6.15 -14.91
N ALA A 78 -7.13 -5.06 -14.20
CA ALA A 78 -7.26 -3.71 -14.74
C ALA A 78 -6.32 -3.45 -15.94
N GLU A 79 -5.09 -3.97 -15.91
CA GLU A 79 -4.15 -3.83 -17.01
C GLU A 79 -4.61 -4.61 -18.25
N LYS A 80 -5.20 -5.80 -18.06
CA LYS A 80 -5.78 -6.59 -19.14
C LYS A 80 -7.00 -5.91 -19.77
N ASP A 81 -7.88 -5.37 -18.94
CA ASP A 81 -9.17 -4.82 -19.39
C ASP A 81 -9.05 -3.41 -20.00
N PHE A 82 -8.14 -2.56 -19.47
CA PHE A 82 -8.00 -1.17 -19.90
C PHE A 82 -6.72 -0.88 -20.69
N GLY A 83 -5.77 -1.81 -20.78
CA GLY A 83 -4.48 -1.58 -21.46
C GLY A 83 -3.60 -0.53 -20.78
N ILE A 84 -3.73 -0.37 -19.47
CA ILE A 84 -2.99 0.60 -18.65
C ILE A 84 -1.80 -0.05 -17.94
N SER A 85 -0.91 0.79 -17.39
CA SER A 85 0.24 0.38 -16.60
C SER A 85 0.20 0.99 -15.20
N ILE A 86 0.03 0.14 -14.18
CA ILE A 86 -0.16 0.56 -12.78
C ILE A 86 1.09 0.26 -11.96
N GLU A 87 1.55 1.28 -11.23
CA GLU A 87 2.64 1.21 -10.28
C GLU A 87 2.12 0.73 -8.92
N LEU A 88 2.80 -0.25 -8.30
CA LEU A 88 2.45 -0.76 -6.98
C LEU A 88 3.58 -0.50 -5.98
N ILE A 89 3.26 0.22 -4.91
CA ILE A 89 4.18 0.60 -3.84
C ILE A 89 3.77 -0.08 -2.53
N ASP A 90 4.73 -0.76 -1.92
CA ASP A 90 4.68 -1.20 -0.52
C ASP A 90 5.37 -0.18 0.38
N LEU A 91 4.63 0.44 1.29
CA LEU A 91 5.19 1.41 2.23
C LEU A 91 6.19 0.79 3.21
N ARG A 92 6.02 -0.48 3.61
CA ARG A 92 6.76 -1.20 4.67
C ARG A 92 6.66 -0.57 6.06
N THR A 93 7.00 0.71 6.19
CA THR A 93 6.89 1.54 7.39
C THR A 93 5.74 2.53 7.23
N VAL A 94 4.79 2.48 8.17
CA VAL A 94 3.61 3.38 8.19
C VAL A 94 3.97 4.75 8.76
N TYR A 95 4.89 4.79 9.73
CA TYR A 95 5.41 6.02 10.30
C TYR A 95 6.84 5.83 10.85
N PRO A 96 7.79 6.72 10.53
CA PRO A 96 7.71 7.73 9.47
C PRO A 96 7.75 7.04 8.09
N TRP A 97 6.81 7.38 7.21
CA TRP A 97 6.70 6.75 5.88
C TRP A 97 7.54 7.49 4.83
N ASP A 98 7.87 6.78 3.75
CA ASP A 98 8.72 7.29 2.67
C ASP A 98 7.94 8.24 1.73
N LYS A 99 7.78 9.50 2.17
CA LYS A 99 7.06 10.54 1.41
C LYS A 99 7.68 10.75 0.02
N GLU A 100 9.01 10.81 -0.05
CA GLU A 100 9.73 11.09 -1.28
C GLU A 100 9.44 10.05 -2.37
N CYS A 101 9.47 8.76 -2.02
CA CYS A 101 9.18 7.67 -2.96
C CYS A 101 7.76 7.77 -3.54
N VAL A 102 6.76 7.98 -2.67
CA VAL A 102 5.36 8.09 -3.09
C VAL A 102 5.11 9.33 -3.93
N LEU A 103 5.60 10.50 -3.50
CA LEU A 103 5.41 11.76 -4.25
C LEU A 103 6.01 11.65 -5.65
N LYS A 104 7.25 11.15 -5.78
CA LYS A 104 7.88 10.94 -7.11
C LYS A 104 7.07 10.00 -8.00
N SER A 105 6.50 8.94 -7.42
CA SER A 105 5.63 8.02 -8.16
C SER A 105 4.36 8.70 -8.64
N VAL A 106 3.69 9.47 -7.79
CA VAL A 106 2.45 10.18 -8.15
C VAL A 106 2.73 11.30 -9.15
N GLN A 107 3.86 12.00 -9.05
CA GLN A 107 4.30 12.97 -10.05
C GLN A 107 4.54 12.31 -11.43
N LYS A 108 4.93 11.04 -11.46
CA LYS A 108 5.11 10.29 -12.70
C LYS A 108 3.78 9.83 -13.31
N THR A 109 2.83 9.38 -12.48
CA THR A 109 1.60 8.75 -12.96
C THR A 109 0.39 9.69 -13.03
N GLY A 110 0.41 10.80 -12.30
CA GLY A 110 -0.67 11.78 -12.21
C GLY A 110 -1.92 11.31 -11.44
N ARG A 111 -1.98 10.05 -10.99
CA ARG A 111 -3.13 9.48 -10.27
C ARG A 111 -2.67 8.61 -9.12
N CYS A 112 -3.38 8.66 -8.00
CA CYS A 112 -3.04 7.88 -6.81
C CYS A 112 -4.26 7.19 -6.19
N LEU A 113 -4.08 5.94 -5.80
CA LEU A 113 -5.02 5.14 -5.03
C LEU A 113 -4.32 4.59 -3.78
N VAL A 114 -4.87 4.87 -2.59
CA VAL A 114 -4.34 4.31 -1.34
C VAL A 114 -5.25 3.18 -0.86
N VAL A 115 -4.69 2.00 -0.58
CA VAL A 115 -5.43 0.81 -0.17
C VAL A 115 -4.95 0.30 1.18
N HIS A 116 -5.87 0.13 2.15
CA HIS A 116 -5.56 -0.44 3.47
C HIS A 116 -6.78 -1.07 4.16
N GLU A 117 -6.61 -2.05 5.04
CA GLU A 117 -7.75 -2.72 5.70
C GLU A 117 -8.38 -1.91 6.83
N SER A 118 -7.62 -0.98 7.44
CA SER A 118 -8.14 -0.10 8.49
C SER A 118 -9.33 0.72 8.00
N MET A 119 -10.11 1.25 8.93
CA MET A 119 -11.24 2.13 8.64
C MET A 119 -10.81 3.32 7.77
N VAL A 120 -11.69 3.73 6.86
CA VAL A 120 -11.47 4.88 5.98
C VAL A 120 -11.29 6.19 6.77
N ASN A 121 -11.90 6.30 7.95
CA ASN A 121 -11.71 7.44 8.84
C ASN A 121 -10.44 7.26 9.68
N ALA A 122 -9.62 8.31 9.76
CA ALA A 122 -8.36 8.33 10.51
C ALA A 122 -7.32 7.25 10.14
N GLY A 123 -7.54 6.53 9.03
CA GLY A 123 -6.56 5.61 8.46
C GLY A 123 -5.40 6.35 7.80
N ILE A 124 -4.28 5.66 7.60
CA ILE A 124 -3.09 6.19 6.91
C ILE A 124 -3.39 6.73 5.51
N GLY A 125 -4.45 6.23 4.85
CA GLY A 125 -4.88 6.77 3.57
C GLY A 125 -5.24 8.26 3.63
N ALA A 126 -5.69 8.77 4.79
CA ALA A 126 -5.95 10.20 4.95
C ALA A 126 -4.65 11.02 4.96
N GLU A 127 -3.64 10.60 5.72
CA GLU A 127 -2.33 11.26 5.81
C GLU A 127 -1.59 11.25 4.47
N VAL A 128 -1.60 10.11 3.77
CA VAL A 128 -0.96 9.99 2.44
C VAL A 128 -1.67 10.89 1.43
N ALA A 129 -3.01 10.88 1.40
CA ALA A 129 -3.77 11.73 0.49
C ALA A 129 -3.56 13.23 0.77
N ALA A 130 -3.55 13.64 2.03
CA ALA A 130 -3.27 15.02 2.42
C ALA A 130 -1.85 15.44 2.01
N SER A 131 -0.83 14.62 2.32
CA SER A 131 0.56 14.92 1.95
C SER A 131 0.77 15.04 0.43
N ILE A 132 0.08 14.21 -0.37
CA ILE A 132 0.12 14.29 -1.83
C ILE A 132 -0.52 15.60 -2.34
N GLN A 133 -1.63 16.01 -1.72
CA GLN A 133 -2.37 17.21 -2.09
C GLN A 133 -1.64 18.50 -1.69
N GLU A 134 -0.92 18.49 -0.56
CA GLU A 134 -0.18 19.64 -0.04
C GLU A 134 1.13 19.90 -0.79
N ASP A 135 1.74 18.87 -1.36
CA ASP A 135 2.98 19.01 -2.12
C ASP A 135 2.73 19.75 -3.45
N LYS A 136 3.39 20.90 -3.63
CA LYS A 136 3.18 21.78 -4.78
C LYS A 136 3.46 21.10 -6.13
N GLU A 137 4.54 20.32 -6.21
CA GLU A 137 4.94 19.66 -7.46
C GLU A 137 3.98 18.54 -7.84
N THR A 138 3.47 17.83 -6.84
CA THR A 138 2.53 16.72 -7.02
C THR A 138 1.12 17.24 -7.28
N PHE A 139 0.66 18.27 -6.58
CA PHE A 139 -0.67 18.88 -6.76
C PHE A 139 -0.90 19.33 -8.19
N LEU A 140 0.09 19.98 -8.82
CA LEU A 140 0.00 20.45 -10.21
C LEU A 140 -0.06 19.31 -11.24
N ARG A 141 0.28 18.09 -10.85
CA ARG A 141 0.30 16.91 -11.72
C ARG A 141 -0.88 15.96 -11.49
N LEU A 142 -1.73 16.22 -10.50
CA LEU A 142 -2.89 15.38 -10.23
C LEU A 142 -3.93 15.51 -11.34
N GLU A 143 -4.13 14.42 -12.08
CA GLU A 143 -5.16 14.29 -13.11
C GLU A 143 -6.51 13.83 -12.54
N ALA A 144 -6.50 13.22 -11.35
CA ALA A 144 -7.69 12.76 -10.64
C ALA A 144 -7.50 12.92 -9.11
N PRO A 145 -8.58 13.05 -8.33
CA PRO A 145 -8.48 13.09 -6.87
C PRO A 145 -7.84 11.80 -6.33
N VAL A 146 -7.02 11.94 -5.28
CA VAL A 146 -6.44 10.78 -4.59
C VAL A 146 -7.57 9.93 -4.02
N MET A 147 -7.75 8.73 -4.57
CA MET A 147 -8.79 7.82 -4.15
C MET A 147 -8.32 6.95 -3.00
N ARG A 148 -9.24 6.55 -2.13
CA ARG A 148 -8.96 5.69 -0.96
C ARG A 148 -9.88 4.48 -0.97
N VAL A 149 -9.31 3.28 -0.89
CA VAL A 149 -10.04 2.03 -0.68
C VAL A 149 -9.67 1.49 0.69
N ALA A 150 -10.64 1.50 1.60
CA ALA A 150 -10.40 1.16 2.99
C ALA A 150 -11.57 0.37 3.59
N GLY A 151 -11.37 -0.18 4.79
CA GLY A 151 -12.47 -0.71 5.59
C GLY A 151 -13.54 0.37 5.82
N TRP A 152 -14.80 -0.03 5.90
CA TRP A 152 -15.87 0.89 6.26
C TRP A 152 -15.70 1.39 7.70
N SER A 153 -16.29 2.53 8.03
CA SER A 153 -16.25 3.14 9.37
C SER A 153 -17.19 2.45 10.35
N ILE A 154 -17.03 1.14 10.50
CA ILE A 154 -17.80 0.26 11.40
C ILE A 154 -16.85 -0.73 12.06
N HIS A 155 -17.23 -1.24 13.23
CA HIS A 155 -16.50 -2.35 13.84
C HIS A 155 -16.46 -3.58 12.92
N MET A 156 -15.35 -4.33 13.01
CA MET A 156 -15.19 -5.56 12.23
C MET A 156 -16.18 -6.62 12.73
N GLY A 157 -17.24 -6.86 11.95
CA GLY A 157 -18.23 -7.89 12.26
C GLY A 157 -17.71 -9.28 11.88
N LEU A 158 -17.92 -10.28 12.73
CA LEU A 158 -17.45 -11.66 12.50
C LEU A 158 -17.98 -12.26 11.19
N LEU A 159 -19.31 -12.28 11.01
CA LEU A 159 -19.94 -12.84 9.81
C LEU A 159 -19.73 -11.95 8.57
N PHE A 160 -19.57 -10.63 8.79
CA PHE A 160 -19.54 -9.63 7.72
C PHE A 160 -18.13 -9.13 7.40
N GLU A 161 -17.08 -9.76 7.93
CA GLU A 161 -15.68 -9.36 7.76
C GLU A 161 -15.33 -9.15 6.28
N ARG A 162 -15.74 -10.10 5.43
CA ARG A 162 -15.49 -10.06 3.97
C ARG A 162 -16.13 -8.88 3.26
N PHE A 163 -17.25 -8.35 3.78
CA PHE A 163 -17.91 -7.17 3.20
C PHE A 163 -17.26 -5.86 3.67
N ASN A 164 -16.51 -5.92 4.78
CA ASN A 164 -15.83 -4.75 5.34
C ASN A 164 -14.46 -4.54 4.69
N ILE A 165 -13.64 -5.60 4.62
CA ILE A 165 -12.28 -5.53 4.10
C ILE A 165 -12.31 -5.15 2.59
N PRO A 166 -11.39 -4.29 2.11
CA PRO A 166 -11.20 -4.05 0.68
C PRO A 166 -10.92 -5.35 -0.08
N ASP A 167 -11.77 -5.67 -1.05
CA ASP A 167 -11.59 -6.81 -1.94
C ASP A 167 -11.08 -6.36 -3.33
N VAL A 168 -10.78 -7.34 -4.17
CA VAL A 168 -10.27 -7.11 -5.54
C VAL A 168 -11.26 -6.28 -6.37
N ALA A 169 -12.56 -6.49 -6.20
CA ALA A 169 -13.59 -5.79 -6.94
C ALA A 169 -13.65 -4.30 -6.57
N ARG A 170 -13.56 -3.96 -5.27
CA ARG A 170 -13.53 -2.56 -4.80
C ARG A 170 -12.27 -1.84 -5.25
N VAL A 171 -11.11 -2.50 -5.26
CA VAL A 171 -9.87 -1.91 -5.77
C VAL A 171 -9.98 -1.69 -7.28
N TYR A 172 -10.45 -2.69 -8.04
CA TYR A 172 -10.66 -2.59 -9.49
C TYR A 172 -11.63 -1.46 -9.88
N ASP A 173 -12.79 -1.36 -9.22
CA ASP A 173 -13.78 -0.29 -9.46
C ASP A 173 -13.17 1.09 -9.22
N LYS A 174 -12.31 1.23 -8.20
CA LYS A 174 -11.63 2.50 -7.91
C LYS A 174 -10.51 2.82 -8.89
N ILE A 175 -9.79 1.82 -9.39
CA ILE A 175 -8.85 2.01 -10.51
C ILE A 175 -9.62 2.54 -11.72
N LYS A 176 -10.72 1.89 -12.11
CA LYS A 176 -11.55 2.31 -13.23
C LYS A 176 -12.00 3.77 -13.08
N LYS A 177 -12.57 4.13 -11.93
CA LYS A 177 -13.03 5.50 -11.65
C LYS A 177 -11.90 6.53 -11.68
N ALA A 178 -10.69 6.18 -11.26
CA ALA A 178 -9.55 7.10 -11.31
C ALA A 178 -9.06 7.34 -12.74
N ILE A 179 -9.15 6.31 -13.60
CA ILE A 179 -8.76 6.41 -15.01
C ILE A 179 -9.80 7.19 -15.83
N GLU A 180 -11.09 7.04 -15.51
CA GLU A 180 -12.21 7.69 -16.23
C GLU A 180 -12.54 9.12 -15.74
N TYR A 181 -11.82 9.66 -14.75
CA TYR A 181 -12.06 11.00 -14.18
C TYR A 181 -11.78 12.12 -15.18
#